data_AF-A0A0Q5MX10-F1
#
_entry.id   AF-A0A0Q5MX10-F1
#
_cell.length_a   1.000
_cell.length_b   1.000
_cell.length_c   1.000
_cell.angle_alpha   90.00
_cell.angle_beta   90.00
_cell.angle_gamma   90.00
#
_symmetry.space_group_name_H-M   'P 1'
#
loop_
_entity.id
_entity.type
_entity.pdbx_description
1 polymer ?
#
loop_
_entity_poly.entity_id
_entity_poly.type
_entity_poly.pdbx_seq_one_letter_code
_entity_poly.pdbx_strand_id
1 'polypeptide(L)'
;MVYIAVGKLETPHIYIVYYTINISFFYALISILNLTFNNLSIQYIKGIILFALLIILYLIIKSLADYILNNQRFNVDNIYIYAQGFLQRNIFRSLYFTSLATFFWSAGHISHFRRQTQEAEKLQLIAEKGKAELETQLTKSRNAYLQQQIKPHLLFNTLNFVYSSAQKYSDDAAHVIWLLAEIMRFSMEEPDYNGKINLAREVEQIENMLALNRYRFEKPLYISSNMQGNFGNFQIIPLILLTLTENIFKHGNLTEAAQPAILNITIDEAGKLVFFSRNLKKSKNKHPRSQQALGIQNVHIRLNATYACNYKLDITEPEEFYELTLTLNL
;
A
#
# COMPACT_ATOMS: atom_id res chain seq x y z
N MET A 1 53.22 -13.24 -30.30
CA MET A 1 53.72 -12.84 -31.63
C MET A 1 55.12 -13.40 -31.79
N VAL A 2 55.25 -14.60 -32.37
CA VAL A 2 56.55 -15.16 -32.83
C VAL A 2 56.83 -14.70 -34.28
N TYR A 3 56.00 -13.80 -34.79
CA TYR A 3 55.95 -13.38 -36.19
C TYR A 3 57.09 -12.49 -36.68
N ILE A 4 57.96 -11.99 -35.79
CA ILE A 4 58.94 -10.96 -36.18
C ILE A 4 60.38 -11.49 -36.26
N ALA A 5 60.70 -12.67 -35.72
CA ALA A 5 62.09 -13.12 -35.71
C ALA A 5 62.51 -13.95 -36.93
N VAL A 6 61.60 -14.68 -37.59
CA VAL A 6 61.95 -15.54 -38.74
C VAL A 6 60.77 -15.57 -39.71
N GLY A 7 60.91 -14.96 -40.89
CA GLY A 7 59.87 -14.79 -41.91
C GLY A 7 59.39 -16.08 -42.59
N LYS A 8 58.93 -17.08 -41.83
CA LYS A 8 58.18 -18.24 -42.33
C LYS A 8 56.95 -18.48 -41.47
N LEU A 9 55.80 -18.61 -42.12
CA LEU A 9 54.56 -19.07 -41.52
C LEU A 9 54.79 -20.46 -40.90
N GLU A 10 54.58 -20.59 -39.59
CA GLU A 10 54.47 -21.91 -38.96
C GLU A 10 53.32 -22.68 -39.60
N THR A 11 53.46 -23.99 -39.68
CA THR A 11 52.46 -24.85 -40.31
C THR A 11 51.14 -24.80 -39.53
N PRO A 12 49.97 -24.77 -40.21
CA PRO A 12 48.66 -24.59 -39.55
C PRO A 12 48.36 -25.56 -38.40
N HIS A 13 48.90 -26.78 -38.45
CA HIS A 13 48.72 -27.78 -37.38
C HIS A 13 49.35 -27.37 -36.04
N ILE A 14 50.45 -26.61 -36.05
CA ILE A 14 51.12 -26.13 -34.83
C ILE A 14 50.19 -25.17 -34.07
N TYR A 15 49.52 -24.26 -34.78
CA TYR A 15 48.56 -23.34 -34.18
C TYR A 15 47.38 -24.08 -33.57
N ILE A 16 46.81 -25.06 -34.28
CA ILE A 16 45.67 -25.85 -33.80
C ILE A 16 46.02 -26.49 -32.45
N VAL A 17 47.16 -27.16 -32.34
CA VAL A 17 47.60 -27.80 -31.10
C VAL A 17 47.72 -26.80 -29.95
N TYR A 18 48.38 -25.64 -30.17
CA TYR A 18 48.53 -24.66 -29.10
C TYR A 18 47.23 -23.98 -28.68
N TYR A 19 46.32 -23.72 -29.60
CA TYR A 19 45.00 -23.15 -29.30
C TYR A 19 44.13 -24.17 -28.56
N THR A 20 44.12 -25.44 -28.95
CA THR A 20 43.41 -26.51 -28.23
C THR A 20 43.89 -26.59 -26.79
N ILE A 21 45.21 -26.55 -26.52
CA ILE A 21 45.75 -26.56 -25.15
C ILE A 21 45.24 -25.36 -24.34
N ASN A 22 45.23 -24.15 -24.93
CA ASN A 22 44.78 -22.95 -24.24
C ASN A 22 43.27 -22.97 -23.95
N ILE A 23 42.46 -23.44 -24.90
CA ILE A 23 41.01 -23.56 -24.76
C ILE A 23 40.67 -24.60 -23.69
N SER A 24 41.35 -25.75 -23.68
CA SER A 24 41.17 -26.77 -22.64
C SER A 24 41.53 -26.23 -21.25
N PHE A 25 42.62 -25.46 -21.15
CA PHE A 25 43.01 -24.79 -19.90
C PHE A 25 41.95 -23.81 -19.42
N PHE A 26 41.40 -23.00 -20.33
CA PHE A 26 40.32 -22.05 -20.01
C PHE A 26 39.06 -22.73 -19.46
N TYR A 27 38.58 -23.80 -20.10
CA TYR A 27 37.40 -24.52 -19.60
C TYR A 27 37.68 -25.27 -18.28
N ALA A 28 38.88 -25.86 -18.13
CA ALA A 28 39.29 -26.49 -16.87
C ALA A 28 39.31 -25.50 -15.70
N LEU A 29 39.77 -24.26 -15.94
CA LEU A 29 39.72 -23.18 -14.96
C LEU A 29 38.28 -22.85 -14.54
N ILE A 30 37.35 -22.73 -15.50
CA ILE A 30 35.93 -22.49 -15.20
C ILE A 30 35.34 -23.63 -14.35
N SER A 31 35.69 -24.89 -14.63
CA SER A 31 35.25 -26.03 -13.83
C SER A 31 35.76 -25.98 -12.40
N ILE A 32 37.02 -25.59 -12.18
CA ILE A 32 37.59 -25.42 -10.83
C ILE A 32 36.89 -24.26 -10.10
N LEU A 33 36.63 -23.13 -10.78
CA LEU A 33 35.90 -22.01 -10.21
C LEU A 33 34.49 -22.42 -9.77
N ASN A 34 33.76 -23.17 -10.61
CA ASN A 34 32.45 -23.73 -10.24
C ASN A 34 32.53 -24.64 -9.01
N LEU A 35 33.49 -25.57 -8.94
CA LEU A 35 33.65 -26.46 -7.78
C LEU A 35 34.02 -25.70 -6.50
N THR A 36 34.76 -24.60 -6.63
CA THR A 36 35.25 -23.81 -5.49
C THR A 36 34.16 -22.92 -4.91
N PHE A 37 33.33 -22.30 -5.76
CA PHE A 37 32.44 -21.22 -5.36
C PHE A 37 30.94 -21.52 -5.47
N ASN A 38 30.52 -22.61 -6.11
CA ASN A 38 29.08 -22.90 -6.33
C ASN A 38 28.41 -23.61 -5.13
N ASN A 39 29.18 -24.07 -4.12
CA ASN A 39 28.64 -24.72 -2.92
C ASN A 39 28.62 -23.78 -1.72
N LEU A 40 27.59 -23.92 -0.86
CA LEU A 40 27.43 -23.20 0.42
C LEU A 40 28.60 -23.41 1.40
N SER A 41 29.31 -24.53 1.29
CA SER A 41 30.54 -24.79 2.03
C SER A 41 31.74 -24.48 1.13
N ILE A 42 32.36 -23.33 1.37
CA ILE A 42 33.37 -22.80 0.46
C ILE A 42 34.71 -23.52 0.72
N GLN A 43 35.14 -24.35 -0.24
CA GLN A 43 36.34 -25.19 -0.11
C GLN A 43 37.59 -24.48 -0.68
N TYR A 44 37.84 -23.24 -0.25
CA TYR A 44 38.91 -22.38 -0.78
C TYR A 44 40.27 -23.07 -0.88
N ILE A 45 40.66 -23.83 0.15
CA ILE A 45 41.96 -24.52 0.20
C ILE A 45 42.09 -25.55 -0.93
N LYS A 46 41.04 -26.35 -1.17
CA LYS A 46 41.03 -27.34 -2.26
C LYS A 46 41.03 -26.66 -3.63
N GLY A 47 40.31 -25.55 -3.77
CA GLY A 47 40.30 -24.75 -5.00
C GLY A 47 41.68 -24.19 -5.34
N ILE A 48 42.39 -23.63 -4.36
CA ILE A 48 43.75 -23.10 -4.54
C ILE A 48 44.73 -24.21 -4.94
N ILE A 49 44.65 -25.38 -4.29
CA ILE A 49 45.49 -26.54 -4.62
C ILE A 49 45.22 -27.01 -6.06
N LEU A 50 43.95 -27.18 -6.45
CA LEU A 50 43.58 -27.59 -7.80
C LEU A 50 44.03 -26.58 -8.87
N PHE A 51 43.91 -25.28 -8.58
CA PHE A 51 44.38 -24.21 -9.46
C PHE A 51 45.90 -24.25 -9.65
N ALA A 52 46.67 -24.41 -8.56
CA ALA A 52 48.12 -24.54 -8.64
C ALA A 52 48.55 -25.78 -9.46
N LEU A 53 47.91 -26.93 -9.22
CA LEU A 53 48.14 -28.16 -9.98
C LEU A 53 47.84 -27.98 -11.47
N LEU A 54 46.75 -27.28 -11.81
CA LEU A 54 46.37 -27.03 -13.19
C LEU A 54 47.38 -26.14 -13.94
N ILE A 55 47.95 -25.12 -13.27
CA ILE A 55 49.01 -24.28 -13.87
C ILE A 55 50.27 -25.11 -14.14
N ILE A 56 50.69 -25.93 -13.19
CA ILE A 56 51.86 -26.81 -13.34
C ILE A 56 51.63 -27.76 -14.52
N LEU A 57 50.46 -28.40 -14.58
CA LEU A 57 50.08 -29.29 -15.66
C LEU A 57 50.08 -28.59 -17.02
N TYR A 58 49.53 -27.37 -17.10
CA TYR A 58 49.54 -26.55 -18.32
C TYR A 58 50.97 -26.26 -18.81
N LEU A 59 51.89 -25.91 -17.91
CA LEU A 59 53.29 -25.66 -18.25
C LEU A 59 54.00 -26.92 -18.76
N ILE A 60 53.74 -28.07 -18.12
CA ILE A 60 54.29 -29.38 -18.55
C ILE A 60 53.81 -29.73 -19.96
N ILE A 61 52.49 -29.63 -20.21
CA ILE A 61 51.90 -29.94 -21.53
C ILE A 61 52.45 -29.00 -22.61
N LYS A 62 52.61 -27.70 -22.31
CA LYS A 62 53.23 -26.75 -23.24
C LYS A 62 54.70 -27.06 -23.52
N SER A 63 55.45 -27.45 -22.50
CA SER A 63 56.87 -27.82 -22.66
C SER A 63 57.02 -29.06 -23.54
N LEU A 64 56.17 -30.06 -23.34
CA LEU A 64 56.14 -31.27 -24.16
C LEU A 64 55.71 -30.97 -25.61
N ALA A 65 54.70 -30.11 -25.81
CA ALA A 65 54.27 -29.68 -27.13
C ALA A 65 55.38 -28.93 -27.88
N ASP A 66 56.09 -28.02 -27.20
CA ASP A 66 57.24 -27.30 -27.78
C ASP A 66 58.37 -28.27 -28.17
N TYR A 67 58.64 -29.30 -27.36
CA TYR A 67 59.64 -30.33 -27.66
C TYR A 67 59.29 -31.15 -28.92
N ILE A 68 58.03 -31.62 -29.01
CA ILE A 68 57.57 -32.47 -30.11
C ILE A 68 57.44 -31.70 -31.42
N LEU A 69 56.87 -30.49 -31.39
CA LEU A 69 56.51 -29.76 -32.61
C LEU A 69 57.68 -28.99 -33.23
N ASN A 70 58.57 -28.42 -32.41
CA ASN A 70 59.68 -27.60 -32.93
C ASN A 70 60.94 -28.42 -33.21
N ASN A 71 60.96 -29.71 -32.87
CA ASN A 71 62.06 -30.66 -33.12
C ASN A 71 63.46 -30.10 -32.77
N GLN A 72 63.51 -29.23 -31.75
CA GLN A 72 64.72 -28.51 -31.39
C GLN A 72 65.65 -29.43 -30.60
N ARG A 73 66.84 -29.68 -31.15
CA ARG A 73 67.96 -30.19 -30.35
C ARG A 73 68.35 -29.09 -29.37
N PHE A 74 68.08 -29.28 -28.08
CA PHE A 74 68.53 -28.37 -27.03
C PHE A 74 70.05 -28.25 -27.10
N ASN A 75 70.56 -27.15 -27.65
CA ASN A 75 71.99 -26.87 -27.58
C ASN A 75 72.25 -26.32 -26.18
N VAL A 76 73.14 -26.98 -25.43
CA VAL A 76 73.32 -26.77 -23.97
C VAL A 76 73.67 -25.31 -23.65
N ASP A 77 74.34 -24.62 -24.59
CA ASP A 77 74.83 -23.26 -24.43
C ASP A 77 73.72 -22.17 -24.36
N ASN A 78 72.47 -22.48 -24.75
CA ASN A 78 71.37 -21.50 -24.80
C ASN A 78 70.11 -21.89 -23.99
N ILE A 79 70.21 -22.90 -23.12
CA ILE A 79 69.07 -23.41 -22.33
C ILE A 79 68.44 -22.31 -21.46
N TYR A 80 69.26 -21.45 -20.84
CA TYR A 80 68.77 -20.40 -19.95
C TYR A 80 67.91 -19.35 -20.67
N ILE A 81 68.39 -18.87 -21.83
CA ILE A 81 67.68 -17.87 -22.65
C ILE A 81 66.36 -18.43 -23.18
N TYR A 82 66.38 -19.70 -23.60
CA TYR A 82 65.17 -20.41 -24.03
C TYR A 82 64.15 -20.59 -22.88
N ALA A 83 64.61 -21.07 -21.72
CA ALA A 83 63.75 -21.29 -20.56
C ALA A 83 63.11 -19.98 -20.08
N GLN A 84 63.87 -18.88 -20.05
CA GLN A 84 63.36 -17.56 -19.68
C GLN A 84 62.28 -17.06 -20.66
N GLY A 85 62.51 -17.16 -21.97
CA GLY A 85 61.53 -16.78 -22.99
C GLY A 85 60.28 -17.66 -22.99
N PHE A 86 60.44 -18.97 -22.77
CA PHE A 86 59.34 -19.93 -22.63
C PHE A 86 58.47 -19.60 -21.42
N LEU A 87 59.09 -19.40 -20.25
CA LEU A 87 58.39 -19.08 -19.01
C LEU A 87 57.66 -17.75 -19.13
N GLN A 88 58.33 -16.68 -19.58
CA GLN A 88 57.71 -15.37 -19.73
C GLN A 88 56.48 -15.41 -20.65
N ARG A 89 56.58 -16.07 -21.80
CA ARG A 89 55.49 -16.20 -22.77
C ARG A 89 54.31 -17.00 -22.21
N ASN A 90 54.57 -18.13 -21.57
CA ASN A 90 53.53 -19.03 -21.10
C ASN A 90 52.89 -18.56 -19.79
N ILE A 91 53.64 -17.90 -18.91
CA ILE A 91 53.11 -17.24 -17.71
C ILE A 91 52.18 -16.09 -18.11
N PHE A 92 52.61 -15.22 -19.03
CA PHE A 92 51.76 -14.11 -19.50
C PHE A 92 50.47 -14.61 -20.14
N ARG A 93 50.55 -15.67 -20.96
CA ARG A 93 49.36 -16.33 -21.54
C ARG A 93 48.46 -16.96 -20.48
N SER A 94 49.04 -17.65 -19.49
CA SER A 94 48.28 -18.27 -18.39
C SER A 94 47.54 -17.22 -17.57
N LEU A 95 48.20 -16.10 -17.23
CA LEU A 95 47.57 -14.96 -16.56
C LEU A 95 46.43 -14.37 -17.38
N TYR A 96 46.63 -14.18 -18.69
CA TYR A 96 45.58 -13.69 -19.58
C TYR A 96 44.33 -14.58 -19.58
N PHE A 97 44.50 -15.90 -19.79
CA PHE A 97 43.37 -16.84 -19.80
C PHE A 97 42.73 -17.01 -18.42
N THR A 98 43.50 -16.91 -17.34
CA THR A 98 42.98 -16.93 -15.97
C THR A 98 42.11 -15.71 -15.68
N SER A 99 42.56 -14.52 -16.06
CA SER A 99 41.78 -13.28 -15.92
C SER A 99 40.49 -13.34 -16.74
N LEU A 100 40.56 -13.84 -17.98
CA LEU A 100 39.39 -14.00 -18.84
C LEU A 100 38.39 -15.01 -18.28
N ALA A 101 38.86 -16.16 -17.78
CA ALA A 101 38.01 -17.18 -17.18
C ALA A 101 37.32 -16.68 -15.92
N THR A 102 38.07 -15.99 -15.05
CA THR A 102 37.51 -15.37 -13.82
C THR A 102 36.47 -14.31 -14.16
N PHE A 103 36.73 -13.45 -15.15
CA PHE A 103 35.78 -12.44 -15.59
C PHE A 103 34.50 -13.07 -16.16
N PHE A 104 34.61 -14.04 -17.06
CA PHE A 104 33.47 -14.72 -17.65
C PHE A 104 32.63 -15.45 -16.59
N TRP A 105 33.28 -16.19 -15.70
CA TRP A 105 32.62 -16.91 -14.61
C TRP A 105 31.90 -15.96 -13.65
N SER A 106 32.57 -14.89 -13.21
CA SER A 106 32.00 -13.91 -12.28
C SER A 106 30.82 -13.14 -12.89
N ALA A 107 30.90 -12.75 -14.16
CA ALA A 107 29.78 -12.12 -14.86
C ALA A 107 28.54 -13.04 -14.91
N GLY A 108 28.76 -14.33 -15.23
CA GLY A 108 27.72 -15.35 -15.19
C GLY A 108 27.11 -15.52 -13.80
N HIS A 109 27.94 -15.66 -12.77
CA HIS A 109 27.52 -15.83 -11.39
C HIS A 109 26.73 -14.62 -10.87
N ILE A 110 27.20 -13.40 -11.14
CA ILE A 110 26.50 -12.16 -10.79
C ILE A 110 25.14 -12.08 -11.49
N SER A 111 25.06 -12.44 -12.77
CA SER A 111 23.80 -12.41 -13.51
C SER A 111 22.77 -13.39 -12.95
N HIS A 112 23.21 -14.60 -12.57
CA HIS A 112 22.36 -15.63 -12.00
C HIS A 112 21.85 -15.20 -10.61
N PHE A 113 22.73 -14.67 -9.77
CA PHE A 113 22.35 -14.17 -8.45
C PHE A 113 21.36 -13.00 -8.55
N ARG A 114 21.59 -12.05 -9.48
CA ARG A 114 20.65 -10.94 -9.74
C ARG A 114 19.27 -11.41 -10.17
N ARG A 115 19.19 -12.47 -10.99
CA ARG A 115 17.90 -13.05 -11.40
C ARG A 115 17.16 -13.64 -10.20
N GLN A 116 17.85 -14.39 -9.35
CA GLN A 116 17.24 -14.95 -8.14
C GLN A 116 16.73 -13.87 -7.18
N THR A 117 17.49 -12.79 -6.98
CA THR A 117 17.04 -11.69 -6.11
C THR A 117 15.81 -10.99 -6.69
N GLN A 118 15.78 -10.76 -8.00
CA GLN A 118 14.62 -10.15 -8.68
C GLN A 118 13.37 -11.04 -8.62
N GLU A 119 13.52 -12.35 -8.77
CA GLU A 119 12.41 -13.29 -8.63
C GLU A 119 11.88 -13.32 -7.20
N ALA A 120 12.77 -13.32 -6.19
CA ALA A 120 12.39 -13.26 -4.79
C ALA A 120 11.65 -11.96 -4.44
N GLU A 121 12.16 -10.81 -4.90
CA GLU A 121 11.49 -9.50 -4.73
C GLU A 121 10.11 -9.49 -5.40
N LYS A 122 9.99 -10.04 -6.61
CA LYS A 122 8.70 -10.13 -7.32
C LYS A 122 7.70 -11.01 -6.57
N LEU A 123 8.13 -12.15 -6.03
CA LEU A 123 7.28 -13.02 -5.22
C LEU A 123 6.82 -12.33 -3.93
N GLN A 124 7.70 -11.57 -3.27
CA GLN A 124 7.35 -10.77 -2.11
C GLN A 124 6.30 -9.71 -2.45
N LEU A 125 6.48 -8.97 -3.55
CA LEU A 125 5.50 -7.97 -4.00
C LEU A 125 4.13 -8.58 -4.34
N ILE A 126 4.09 -9.77 -4.96
CA ILE A 126 2.84 -10.48 -5.23
C ILE A 126 2.15 -10.90 -3.92
N ALA A 127 2.92 -11.43 -2.96
CA ALA A 127 2.39 -11.82 -1.67
C ALA A 127 1.85 -10.62 -0.87
N GLU A 128 2.54 -9.49 -0.91
CA GLU A 128 2.11 -8.24 -0.26
C GLU A 128 0.81 -7.71 -0.86
N LYS A 129 0.72 -7.67 -2.20
CA LYS A 129 -0.52 -7.29 -2.90
C LYS A 129 -1.69 -8.21 -2.57
N GLY A 130 -1.46 -9.53 -2.60
CA GLY A 130 -2.50 -10.50 -2.25
C GLY A 130 -2.99 -10.35 -0.80
N LYS A 131 -2.08 -10.03 0.14
CA LYS A 131 -2.45 -9.73 1.52
C LYS A 131 -3.31 -8.47 1.64
N ALA A 132 -2.94 -7.39 0.97
CA ALA A 132 -3.70 -6.13 0.99
C ALA A 132 -5.11 -6.29 0.37
N GLU A 133 -5.22 -7.07 -0.72
CA GLU A 133 -6.51 -7.40 -1.33
C GLU A 133 -7.39 -8.22 -0.38
N LEU A 134 -6.81 -9.22 0.31
CA LEU A 134 -7.53 -10.04 1.28
C LEU A 134 -8.01 -9.22 2.48
N GLU A 135 -7.18 -8.32 3.01
CA GLU A 135 -7.57 -7.41 4.10
C GLU A 135 -8.72 -6.48 3.68
N THR A 136 -8.69 -6.00 2.44
CA THR A 136 -9.78 -5.19 1.87
C THR A 136 -11.06 -6.00 1.75
N GLN A 137 -10.98 -7.22 1.21
CA GLN A 137 -12.14 -8.12 1.10
C GLN A 137 -12.72 -8.50 2.47
N LEU A 138 -11.86 -8.79 3.45
CA LEU A 138 -12.28 -9.07 4.83
C LEU A 138 -12.98 -7.88 5.46
N THR A 139 -12.48 -6.66 5.26
CA THR A 139 -13.09 -5.44 5.77
C THR A 139 -14.47 -5.22 5.15
N LYS A 140 -14.59 -5.37 3.82
CA LYS A 140 -15.87 -5.30 3.11
C LYS A 140 -16.85 -6.36 3.60
N SER A 141 -16.40 -7.60 3.77
CA SER A 141 -17.23 -8.70 4.26
C SER A 141 -17.68 -8.49 5.70
N ARG A 142 -16.81 -7.98 6.58
CA ARG A 142 -17.18 -7.63 7.96
C ARG A 142 -18.23 -6.52 7.99
N ASN A 143 -18.06 -5.48 7.18
CA ASN A 143 -19.05 -4.41 7.07
C ASN A 143 -20.38 -4.94 6.56
N ALA A 144 -20.38 -5.76 5.50
CA ALA A 144 -21.60 -6.38 4.96
C ALA A 144 -22.27 -7.30 5.99
N TYR A 145 -21.48 -8.08 6.74
CA TYR A 145 -22.01 -8.93 7.81
C TYR A 145 -22.63 -8.14 8.96
N LEU A 146 -21.98 -7.05 9.39
CA LEU A 146 -22.51 -6.14 10.41
C LEU A 146 -23.82 -5.49 9.94
N GLN A 147 -23.90 -5.11 8.66
CA GLN A 147 -25.15 -4.60 8.07
C GLN A 147 -26.24 -5.67 8.03
N GLN A 148 -25.91 -6.92 7.69
CA GLN A 148 -26.87 -8.03 7.63
C GLN A 148 -27.42 -8.46 9.00
N GLN A 149 -26.68 -8.27 10.10
CA GLN A 149 -27.18 -8.58 11.44
C GLN A 149 -28.42 -7.75 11.81
N ILE A 150 -28.58 -6.56 11.23
CA ILE A 150 -29.83 -5.81 11.30
C ILE A 150 -30.62 -6.15 10.04
N LYS A 151 -31.51 -7.14 10.05
CA LYS A 151 -32.39 -7.44 8.90
C LYS A 151 -33.26 -6.22 8.60
N PRO A 152 -32.94 -5.38 7.60
CA PRO A 152 -33.58 -4.06 7.46
C PRO A 152 -35.07 -4.24 7.20
N HIS A 153 -35.38 -5.20 6.33
CA HIS A 153 -36.75 -5.57 5.97
C HIS A 153 -37.59 -6.06 7.15
N LEU A 154 -37.02 -6.86 8.08
CA LEU A 154 -37.76 -7.29 9.26
C LEU A 154 -38.02 -6.12 10.21
N LEU A 155 -37.03 -5.23 10.37
CA LEU A 155 -37.17 -4.03 11.19
C LEU A 155 -38.24 -3.09 10.62
N PHE A 156 -38.22 -2.82 9.31
CA PHE A 156 -39.23 -2.00 8.65
C PHE A 156 -40.62 -2.63 8.72
N ASN A 157 -40.74 -3.93 8.51
CA ASN A 157 -42.02 -4.62 8.63
C ASN A 157 -42.58 -4.55 10.04
N THR A 158 -41.71 -4.69 11.04
CA THR A 158 -42.11 -4.57 12.45
C THR A 158 -42.52 -3.14 12.77
N LEU A 159 -41.75 -2.13 12.38
CA LEU A 159 -42.08 -0.72 12.63
C LEU A 159 -43.35 -0.29 11.88
N ASN A 160 -43.54 -0.71 10.63
CA ASN A 160 -44.76 -0.43 9.86
C ASN A 160 -45.98 -1.13 10.48
N PHE A 161 -45.83 -2.36 10.98
CA PHE A 161 -46.89 -3.04 11.70
C PHE A 161 -47.25 -2.31 13.01
N VAL A 162 -46.25 -1.88 13.80
CA VAL A 162 -46.48 -1.11 15.03
C VAL A 162 -47.11 0.24 14.68
N TYR A 163 -46.69 0.91 13.60
CA TYR A 163 -47.28 2.14 13.07
C TYR A 163 -48.77 1.96 12.77
N SER A 164 -49.12 1.01 11.90
CA SER A 164 -50.51 0.75 11.52
C SER A 164 -51.37 0.26 12.68
N SER A 165 -50.76 -0.40 13.67
CA SER A 165 -51.45 -0.82 14.89
C SER A 165 -51.70 0.34 15.84
N ALA A 166 -50.70 1.22 16.02
CA ALA A 166 -50.79 2.39 16.89
C ALA A 166 -51.78 3.44 16.36
N GLN A 167 -51.90 3.57 15.03
CA GLN A 167 -52.83 4.51 14.39
C GLN A 167 -54.29 4.30 14.82
N LYS A 168 -54.66 3.07 15.21
CA LYS A 168 -56.01 2.76 15.72
C LYS A 168 -56.28 3.33 17.12
N TYR A 169 -55.24 3.72 17.85
CA TYR A 169 -55.32 4.14 19.25
C TYR A 169 -54.81 5.57 19.48
N SER A 170 -53.83 6.01 18.69
CA SER A 170 -53.24 7.35 18.79
C SER A 170 -52.52 7.72 17.50
N ASP A 171 -53.00 8.78 16.84
CA ASP A 171 -52.35 9.35 15.66
C ASP A 171 -50.94 9.87 15.98
N ASP A 172 -50.75 10.46 17.16
CA ASP A 172 -49.43 10.92 17.63
C ASP A 172 -48.46 9.75 17.81
N ALA A 173 -48.89 8.66 18.45
CA ALA A 173 -48.03 7.48 18.63
C ALA A 173 -47.65 6.86 17.28
N ALA A 174 -48.60 6.77 16.35
CA ALA A 174 -48.32 6.32 14.99
C ALA A 174 -47.30 7.26 14.32
N HIS A 175 -47.52 8.57 14.35
CA HIS A 175 -46.61 9.52 13.71
C HIS A 175 -45.16 9.41 14.25
N VAL A 176 -44.98 9.23 15.56
CA VAL A 176 -43.67 8.99 16.18
C VAL A 176 -43.00 7.71 15.65
N ILE A 177 -43.75 6.61 15.51
CA ILE A 177 -43.22 5.35 14.96
C ILE A 177 -42.82 5.52 13.49
N TRP A 178 -43.61 6.27 12.72
CA TRP A 178 -43.29 6.57 11.33
C TRP A 178 -42.02 7.40 11.19
N LEU A 179 -41.86 8.46 11.99
CA LEU A 179 -40.63 9.27 12.02
C LEU A 179 -39.40 8.42 12.37
N LEU A 180 -39.52 7.53 13.35
CA LEU A 180 -38.44 6.59 13.69
C LEU A 180 -38.11 5.65 12.52
N ALA A 181 -39.14 5.12 11.84
CA ALA A 181 -38.95 4.23 10.70
C ALA A 181 -38.25 4.93 9.52
N GLU A 182 -38.57 6.20 9.25
CA GLU A 182 -37.92 6.99 8.20
C GLU A 182 -36.45 7.28 8.52
N ILE A 183 -36.14 7.69 9.77
CA ILE A 183 -34.74 7.93 10.20
C ILE A 183 -33.93 6.62 10.12
N MET A 184 -34.51 5.49 10.55
CA MET A 184 -33.86 4.18 10.43
C MET A 184 -33.65 3.80 8.97
N ARG A 185 -34.65 4.01 8.10
CA ARG A 185 -34.55 3.69 6.66
C ARG A 185 -33.41 4.45 6.02
N PHE A 186 -33.30 5.74 6.30
CA PHE A 186 -32.21 6.56 5.82
C PHE A 186 -30.84 6.09 6.30
N SER A 187 -30.72 5.67 7.57
CA SER A 187 -29.44 5.16 8.11
C SER A 187 -28.95 3.86 7.44
N MET A 188 -29.86 3.16 6.76
CA MET A 188 -29.61 1.91 6.03
C MET A 188 -29.61 2.11 4.51
N GLU A 189 -29.85 3.33 4.02
CA GLU A 189 -29.88 3.63 2.60
C GLU A 189 -28.48 3.49 2.01
N GLU A 190 -28.36 2.73 0.92
CA GLU A 190 -27.09 2.60 0.22
C GLU A 190 -26.80 3.91 -0.54
N PRO A 191 -25.62 4.52 -0.34
CA PRO A 191 -25.24 5.70 -1.11
C PRO A 191 -25.02 5.33 -2.58
N ASP A 192 -24.95 6.35 -3.43
CA ASP A 192 -24.65 6.17 -4.86
C ASP A 192 -23.24 5.61 -5.11
N TYR A 193 -22.88 5.39 -6.38
CA TYR A 193 -21.55 4.87 -6.77
C TYR A 193 -20.39 5.73 -6.23
N ASN A 194 -20.62 7.02 -5.97
CA ASN A 194 -19.61 7.94 -5.43
C ASN A 194 -19.62 8.01 -3.90
N GLY A 195 -20.44 7.19 -3.24
CA GLY A 195 -20.58 7.18 -1.78
C GLY A 195 -21.35 8.39 -1.23
N LYS A 196 -22.13 9.08 -2.07
CA LYS A 196 -22.90 10.28 -1.72
C LYS A 196 -24.41 10.04 -1.84
N ILE A 197 -25.18 10.95 -1.26
CA ILE A 197 -26.64 11.03 -1.36
C ILE A 197 -27.07 12.46 -1.66
N ASN A 198 -28.31 12.66 -2.10
CA ASN A 198 -28.85 14.01 -2.30
C ASN A 198 -28.92 14.77 -0.96
N LEU A 199 -28.43 16.02 -0.93
CA LEU A 199 -28.41 16.84 0.28
C LEU A 199 -29.83 17.09 0.83
N ALA A 200 -30.85 17.15 -0.02
CA ALA A 200 -32.23 17.26 0.42
C ALA A 200 -32.66 16.12 1.35
N ARG A 201 -32.12 14.91 1.17
CA ARG A 201 -32.43 13.74 2.02
C ARG A 201 -31.85 13.88 3.43
N GLU A 202 -30.65 14.46 3.58
CA GLU A 202 -30.10 14.79 4.90
C GLU A 202 -30.97 15.83 5.61
N VAL A 203 -31.36 16.89 4.90
CA VAL A 203 -32.18 17.97 5.44
C VAL A 203 -33.55 17.44 5.88
N GLU A 204 -34.21 16.65 5.05
CA GLU A 204 -35.48 15.96 5.37
C GLU A 204 -35.36 15.14 6.65
N GLN A 205 -34.25 14.41 6.84
CA GLN A 205 -34.09 13.60 8.05
C GLN A 205 -33.74 14.38 9.29
N ILE A 206 -33.10 15.55 9.14
CA ILE A 206 -32.96 16.49 10.25
C ILE A 206 -34.33 16.97 10.69
N GLU A 207 -35.22 17.35 9.76
CA GLU A 207 -36.60 17.75 10.09
C GLU A 207 -37.35 16.62 10.81
N ASN A 208 -37.27 15.38 10.31
CA ASN A 208 -37.86 14.22 10.97
C ASN A 208 -37.30 14.00 12.38
N MET A 209 -35.99 14.19 12.57
CA MET A 209 -35.36 14.06 13.88
C MET A 209 -35.77 15.20 14.84
N LEU A 210 -35.91 16.43 14.35
CA LEU A 210 -36.44 17.56 15.12
C LEU A 210 -37.87 17.26 15.58
N ALA A 211 -38.73 16.80 14.67
CA ALA A 211 -40.11 16.41 14.96
C ALA A 211 -40.18 15.28 16.00
N LEU A 212 -39.41 14.21 15.80
CA LEU A 212 -39.36 13.06 16.70
C LEU A 212 -38.97 13.48 18.13
N ASN A 213 -37.96 14.34 18.26
CA ASN A 213 -37.52 14.80 19.57
C ASN A 213 -38.53 15.73 20.23
N ARG A 214 -39.36 16.48 19.48
CA ARG A 214 -40.45 17.26 20.09
C ARG A 214 -41.49 16.38 20.78
N TYR A 215 -41.77 15.20 20.24
CA TYR A 215 -42.67 14.22 20.88
C TYR A 215 -42.03 13.49 22.06
N ARG A 216 -40.71 13.29 22.04
CA ARG A 216 -39.98 12.49 23.04
C ARG A 216 -39.94 13.15 24.42
N PHE A 217 -39.93 14.48 24.50
CA PHE A 217 -39.76 15.21 25.75
C PHE A 217 -41.09 15.79 26.24
N GLU A 218 -41.42 15.54 27.50
CA GLU A 218 -42.62 16.12 28.15
C GLU A 218 -42.57 17.65 28.26
N LYS A 219 -41.35 18.22 28.27
CA LYS A 219 -41.12 19.67 28.27
C LYS A 219 -40.89 20.17 26.85
N PRO A 220 -41.36 21.39 26.51
CA PRO A 220 -41.08 21.99 25.22
C PRO A 220 -39.57 22.11 25.00
N LEU A 221 -39.11 21.63 23.85
CA LEU A 221 -37.74 21.83 23.38
C LEU A 221 -37.67 23.14 22.61
N TYR A 222 -36.82 24.05 23.09
CA TYR A 222 -36.61 25.35 22.45
C TYR A 222 -35.44 25.26 21.46
N ILE A 223 -35.78 25.03 20.19
CA ILE A 223 -34.85 25.00 19.07
C ILE A 223 -35.38 25.88 17.95
N SER A 224 -34.59 26.84 17.51
CA SER A 224 -34.81 27.62 16.31
C SER A 224 -34.03 26.98 15.16
N SER A 225 -34.76 26.51 14.15
CA SER A 225 -34.18 25.91 12.95
C SER A 225 -34.47 26.76 11.72
N ASN A 226 -33.45 27.09 10.94
CA ASN A 226 -33.57 27.74 9.64
C ASN A 226 -32.83 26.94 8.57
N MET A 227 -33.52 26.56 7.51
CA MET A 227 -32.97 25.79 6.40
C MET A 227 -33.26 26.54 5.10
N GLN A 228 -32.22 27.02 4.42
CA GLN A 228 -32.37 27.89 3.25
C GLN A 228 -31.46 27.48 2.09
N GLY A 229 -32.02 27.40 0.89
CA GLY A 229 -31.29 27.10 -0.35
C GLY A 229 -31.88 25.92 -1.10
N ASN A 230 -31.36 25.65 -2.29
CA ASN A 230 -31.82 24.55 -3.13
C ASN A 230 -30.99 23.28 -2.87
N PHE A 231 -31.37 22.52 -1.85
CA PHE A 231 -30.67 21.29 -1.46
C PHE A 231 -30.74 20.18 -2.50
N GLY A 232 -31.75 20.18 -3.39
CA GLY A 232 -31.98 19.12 -4.37
C GLY A 232 -30.89 19.00 -5.45
N ASN A 233 -30.12 20.07 -5.67
CA ASN A 233 -29.09 20.14 -6.71
C ASN A 233 -27.71 19.64 -6.25
N PHE A 234 -27.54 19.32 -4.97
CA PHE A 234 -26.24 19.02 -4.39
C PHE A 234 -26.22 17.64 -3.74
N GLN A 235 -25.02 17.08 -3.63
CA GLN A 235 -24.81 15.78 -3.02
C GLN A 235 -23.80 15.86 -1.87
N ILE A 236 -24.04 15.09 -0.82
CA ILE A 236 -23.20 15.02 0.37
C ILE A 236 -23.00 13.57 0.80
N ILE A 237 -21.88 13.28 1.48
CA ILE A 237 -21.74 11.96 2.13
C ILE A 237 -22.81 11.80 3.23
N PRO A 238 -23.42 10.61 3.37
CA PRO A 238 -24.59 10.43 4.23
C PRO A 238 -24.26 10.51 5.72
N LEU A 239 -25.27 10.82 6.54
CA LEU A 239 -25.23 10.90 8.00
C LEU A 239 -24.33 11.99 8.60
N ILE A 240 -23.78 12.93 7.83
CA ILE A 240 -22.92 13.98 8.41
C ILE A 240 -23.75 15.02 9.13
N LEU A 241 -24.71 15.63 8.43
CA LEU A 241 -25.51 16.71 9.01
C LEU A 241 -26.41 16.15 10.11
N LEU A 242 -26.99 14.96 9.90
CA LEU A 242 -27.76 14.26 10.92
C LEU A 242 -26.95 14.00 12.20
N THR A 243 -25.71 13.51 12.10
CA THR A 243 -24.84 13.29 13.29
C THR A 243 -24.53 14.59 14.02
N LEU A 244 -24.28 15.68 13.27
CA LEU A 244 -24.03 16.99 13.87
C LEU A 244 -25.28 17.54 14.58
N THR A 245 -26.47 17.39 14.00
CA THR A 245 -27.71 17.79 14.65
C THR A 245 -28.03 16.92 15.87
N GLU A 246 -27.69 15.63 15.86
CA GLU A 246 -27.87 14.73 17.02
C GLU A 246 -27.09 15.23 18.25
N ASN A 247 -25.91 15.83 18.03
CA ASN A 247 -25.11 16.40 19.11
C ASN A 247 -25.85 17.50 19.90
N ILE A 248 -26.71 18.27 19.23
CA ILE A 248 -27.54 19.32 19.88
C ILE A 248 -28.45 18.67 20.93
N PHE A 249 -29.10 17.55 20.61
CA PHE A 249 -29.99 16.86 21.55
C PHE A 249 -29.24 16.12 22.66
N LYS A 250 -28.09 15.52 22.34
CA LYS A 250 -27.25 14.81 23.30
C LYS A 250 -26.70 15.76 24.35
N HIS A 251 -26.15 16.89 23.94
CA HIS A 251 -25.34 17.77 24.79
C HIS A 251 -26.00 19.10 25.14
N GLY A 252 -27.00 19.52 24.36
CA GLY A 252 -27.70 20.79 24.55
C GLY A 252 -28.70 20.77 25.71
N ASN A 253 -28.65 21.78 26.55
CA ASN A 253 -29.78 22.13 27.39
C ASN A 253 -30.80 22.87 26.50
N LEU A 254 -31.92 22.20 26.23
CA LEU A 254 -32.96 22.66 25.31
C LEU A 254 -34.24 23.10 26.03
N THR A 255 -34.24 23.12 27.37
CA THR A 255 -35.41 23.49 28.17
C THR A 255 -35.46 24.97 28.54
N GLU A 256 -34.39 25.72 28.24
CA GLU A 256 -34.29 27.16 28.54
C GLU A 256 -34.86 28.00 27.40
N ALA A 257 -36.08 28.52 27.59
CA ALA A 257 -36.77 29.33 26.60
C ALA A 257 -36.03 30.64 26.25
N ALA A 258 -35.33 31.22 27.21
CA ALA A 258 -34.57 32.46 27.04
C ALA A 258 -33.31 32.26 26.16
N GLN A 259 -32.85 31.03 26.01
CA GLN A 259 -31.65 30.67 25.25
C GLN A 259 -31.91 29.42 24.39
N PRO A 260 -32.77 29.53 23.36
CA PRO A 260 -33.05 28.41 22.48
C PRO A 260 -31.77 27.95 21.77
N ALA A 261 -31.68 26.66 21.48
CA ALA A 261 -30.66 26.17 20.56
C ALA A 261 -30.93 26.73 19.15
N ILE A 262 -29.87 26.96 18.40
CA ILE A 262 -29.92 27.47 17.03
C ILE A 262 -29.37 26.38 16.11
N LEU A 263 -30.08 26.11 15.03
CA LEU A 263 -29.64 25.26 13.94
C LEU A 263 -29.90 25.98 12.61
N ASN A 264 -28.84 26.35 11.91
CA ASN A 264 -28.93 27.00 10.61
C ASN A 264 -28.23 26.12 9.57
N ILE A 265 -28.91 25.85 8.47
CA ILE A 265 -28.36 25.11 7.33
C ILE A 265 -28.62 25.95 6.09
N THR A 266 -27.57 26.47 5.47
CA THR A 266 -27.71 27.27 4.26
C THR A 266 -26.85 26.73 3.14
N ILE A 267 -27.35 26.78 1.91
CA ILE A 267 -26.56 26.49 0.71
C ILE A 267 -26.79 27.58 -0.33
N ASP A 268 -25.69 28.12 -0.88
CA ASP A 268 -25.76 29.08 -1.97
C ASP A 268 -25.78 28.40 -3.34
N GLU A 269 -26.01 29.18 -4.40
CA GLU A 269 -26.03 28.68 -5.78
C GLU A 269 -24.66 28.15 -6.24
N ALA A 270 -23.57 28.55 -5.59
CA ALA A 270 -22.21 28.10 -5.88
C ALA A 270 -21.86 26.78 -5.18
N GLY A 271 -22.78 26.20 -4.39
CA GLY A 271 -22.58 24.93 -3.70
C GLY A 271 -21.85 25.07 -2.36
N LYS A 272 -21.74 26.28 -1.81
CA LYS A 272 -21.19 26.48 -0.47
C LYS A 272 -22.26 26.18 0.58
N LEU A 273 -22.15 25.01 1.19
CA LEU A 273 -22.97 24.60 2.32
C LEU A 273 -22.37 25.13 3.63
N VAL A 274 -23.19 25.77 4.45
CA VAL A 274 -22.87 26.17 5.81
C VAL A 274 -23.88 25.54 6.77
N PHE A 275 -23.39 24.66 7.63
CA PHE A 275 -24.12 24.16 8.79
C PHE A 275 -23.60 24.87 10.03
N PHE A 276 -24.49 25.46 10.80
CA PHE A 276 -24.19 26.12 12.06
C PHE A 276 -25.13 25.62 13.14
N SER A 277 -24.58 25.25 14.29
CA SER A 277 -25.36 24.93 15.47
C SER A 277 -24.79 25.61 16.71
N ARG A 278 -25.69 26.07 17.58
CA ARG A 278 -25.35 26.60 18.90
C ARG A 278 -26.33 26.08 19.93
N ASN A 279 -25.84 25.60 21.07
CA ASN A 279 -26.70 25.20 22.18
C ASN A 279 -26.07 25.55 23.53
N LEU A 280 -26.91 25.79 24.54
CA LEU A 280 -26.47 25.85 25.93
C LEU A 280 -25.95 24.48 26.36
N LYS A 281 -24.88 24.41 27.16
CA LYS A 281 -24.39 23.13 27.68
C LYS A 281 -25.32 22.63 28.81
N LYS A 282 -25.65 21.33 28.85
CA LYS A 282 -26.21 20.71 30.07
C LYS A 282 -25.18 20.87 31.21
N SER A 283 -25.47 21.69 32.22
CA SER A 283 -24.57 22.14 33.31
C SER A 283 -23.48 21.16 33.81
N LYS A 284 -22.27 21.72 34.03
CA LYS A 284 -21.04 21.34 34.80
C LYS A 284 -20.68 19.88 35.15
N ASN A 285 -21.28 18.85 34.57
CA ASN A 285 -20.79 17.48 34.80
C ASN A 285 -19.64 17.12 33.87
N LYS A 286 -18.46 16.96 34.49
CA LYS A 286 -17.22 16.36 33.95
C LYS A 286 -17.42 14.87 33.57
N HIS A 287 -18.44 14.53 32.80
CA HIS A 287 -18.50 13.20 32.21
C HIS A 287 -17.51 13.09 31.05
N PRO A 288 -16.84 11.93 30.88
CA PRO A 288 -15.59 11.85 30.17
C PRO A 288 -15.77 12.18 28.68
N ARG A 289 -14.90 13.07 28.18
CA ARG A 289 -14.70 13.46 26.77
C ARG A 289 -14.57 12.30 25.77
N SER A 290 -14.56 11.03 26.21
CA SER A 290 -14.27 9.88 25.37
C SER A 290 -15.38 9.57 24.35
N GLN A 291 -16.67 9.73 24.70
CA GLN A 291 -17.77 9.52 23.76
C GLN A 291 -18.02 10.73 22.84
N GLN A 292 -17.79 11.96 23.35
CA GLN A 292 -17.77 13.19 22.55
C GLN A 292 -16.77 13.12 21.39
N ALA A 293 -15.60 12.51 21.65
CA ALA A 293 -14.57 12.34 20.65
C ALA A 293 -15.03 11.43 19.50
N LEU A 294 -15.73 10.32 19.76
CA LEU A 294 -16.01 9.31 18.73
C LEU A 294 -16.91 9.81 17.59
N GLY A 295 -18.00 10.52 17.90
CA GLY A 295 -18.94 11.02 16.88
C GLY A 295 -18.31 12.08 15.98
N ILE A 296 -17.68 13.09 16.58
CA ILE A 296 -16.99 14.17 15.87
C ILE A 296 -15.73 13.65 15.16
N GLN A 297 -14.99 12.72 15.75
CA GLN A 297 -13.84 12.08 15.12
C GLN A 297 -14.26 11.30 13.88
N ASN A 298 -15.37 10.57 13.94
CA ASN A 298 -15.92 9.88 12.77
C ASN A 298 -16.34 10.87 11.67
N VAL A 299 -16.96 11.99 12.03
CA VAL A 299 -17.27 13.07 11.08
C VAL A 299 -15.99 13.61 10.44
N HIS A 300 -14.95 13.92 11.23
CA HIS A 300 -13.66 14.38 10.70
C HIS A 300 -12.99 13.38 9.77
N ILE A 301 -12.92 12.10 10.15
CA ILE A 301 -12.31 11.04 9.33
C ILE A 301 -13.03 10.96 7.98
N ARG A 302 -14.37 10.97 7.99
CA ARG A 302 -15.18 10.84 6.78
C ARG A 302 -15.10 12.09 5.89
N LEU A 303 -15.09 13.27 6.48
CA LEU A 303 -14.92 14.54 5.76
C LEU A 303 -13.51 14.62 5.12
N ASN A 304 -12.46 14.30 5.86
CA ASN A 304 -11.09 14.26 5.33
C ASN A 304 -10.94 13.27 4.18
N ALA A 305 -11.50 12.06 4.31
CA ALA A 305 -11.40 11.03 3.30
C ALA A 305 -12.11 11.40 1.98
N THR A 306 -13.18 12.21 2.05
CA THR A 306 -14.03 12.49 0.89
C THR A 306 -13.78 13.87 0.28
N TYR A 307 -13.58 14.90 1.10
CA TYR A 307 -13.47 16.29 0.66
C TYR A 307 -12.05 16.87 0.79
N ALA A 308 -11.12 16.14 1.41
CA ALA A 308 -9.75 16.60 1.65
C ALA A 308 -9.70 18.03 2.22
N CYS A 309 -9.30 19.03 1.43
CA CYS A 309 -9.19 20.43 1.85
C CYS A 309 -10.44 21.28 1.54
N ASN A 310 -11.49 20.72 0.94
CA ASN A 310 -12.72 21.44 0.54
C ASN A 310 -13.78 21.52 1.66
N TYR A 311 -13.34 21.45 2.92
CA TYR A 311 -14.21 21.63 4.07
C TYR A 311 -13.49 22.33 5.21
N LYS A 312 -14.27 22.94 6.10
CA LYS A 312 -13.81 23.49 7.36
C LYS A 312 -14.81 23.14 8.46
N LEU A 313 -14.35 22.48 9.52
CA LEU A 313 -15.15 22.19 10.71
C LEU A 313 -14.53 22.90 11.90
N ASP A 314 -15.21 23.95 12.38
CA ASP A 314 -14.80 24.73 13.54
C ASP A 314 -15.73 24.41 14.72
N ILE A 315 -15.15 24.09 15.87
CA ILE A 315 -15.88 23.85 17.12
C ILE A 315 -15.37 24.83 18.15
N THR A 316 -16.26 25.66 18.67
CA THR A 316 -15.98 26.64 19.71
C THR A 316 -16.81 26.33 20.95
N GLU A 317 -16.17 26.34 22.11
CA GLU A 317 -16.84 26.10 23.38
C GLU A 317 -16.73 27.32 24.31
N PRO A 318 -17.42 28.44 24.03
CA PRO A 318 -17.59 29.53 25.01
C PRO A 318 -18.11 28.98 26.35
N GLU A 319 -17.94 29.75 27.44
CA GLU A 319 -18.15 29.27 28.81
C GLU A 319 -19.44 28.42 28.97
N GLU A 320 -20.57 28.94 28.50
CA GLU A 320 -21.88 28.29 28.60
C GLU A 320 -22.35 27.60 27.31
N PHE A 321 -21.76 27.90 26.16
CA PHE A 321 -22.26 27.48 24.84
C PHE A 321 -21.36 26.46 24.16
N TYR A 322 -21.97 25.57 23.40
CA TYR A 322 -21.29 24.74 22.42
C TYR A 322 -21.71 25.22 21.03
N GLU A 323 -20.74 25.59 20.21
CA GLU A 323 -20.92 26.11 18.87
C GLU A 323 -20.14 25.25 17.88
N LEU A 324 -20.77 24.93 16.76
CA LEU A 324 -20.18 24.12 15.71
C LEU A 324 -20.55 24.72 14.36
N THR A 325 -19.54 24.91 13.52
CA THR A 325 -19.71 25.40 12.15
C THR A 325 -19.00 24.44 11.19
N LEU A 326 -19.76 23.86 10.27
CA LEU A 326 -19.23 23.11 9.14
C LEU A 326 -19.47 23.93 7.86
N THR A 327 -18.39 24.22 7.13
CA THR A 327 -18.45 24.79 5.79
C THR A 327 -17.94 23.75 4.80
N LEU A 328 -18.69 23.52 3.72
CA LEU A 328 -18.38 22.57 2.65
C LEU A 328 -18.57 23.23 1.29
N ASN A 329 -17.69 22.94 0.34
CA ASN A 329 -17.91 23.27 -1.07
C ASN A 329 -18.30 21.96 -1.80
N LEU A 330 -19.57 21.85 -2.21
CA LEU A 330 -20.19 20.62 -2.73
C LEU A 330 -20.15 20.48 -4.25
#